data_AF-A0A1I7HKE7-F1
#
_entry.id   AF-A0A1I7HKE7-F1
#
_cell.length_a   1.000
_cell.length_b   1.000
_cell.length_c   1.000
_cell.angle_alpha   90.00
_cell.angle_beta   90.00
_cell.angle_gamma   90.00
#
_symmetry.space_group_name_H-M   'P 1'
#
loop_
_entity.id
_entity.type
_entity.pdbx_description
1 polymer ?
#
loop_
_entity_poly.entity_id
_entity_poly.type
_entity_poly.pdbx_seq_one_letter_code
_entity_poly.pdbx_strand_id
1 'polypeptide(L)'
;MASDADLPPLPRVPAGLYRHYKGGLYEVLDIARHSETLEPLVVYRALYGAHGLWVRPAAMFTETVVIGGVRQPRFTALEDLNENSL
;
A
#
# COMPACT_ATOMS: atom_id res chain seq x y z
N MET A 1 29.38 -6.00 -8.65
CA MET A 1 28.00 -5.49 -8.48
C MET A 1 27.39 -6.29 -7.36
N ALA A 2 26.87 -5.66 -6.31
CA ALA A 2 26.12 -6.39 -5.29
C ALA A 2 24.89 -6.99 -5.99
N SER A 3 24.70 -8.30 -5.88
CA SER A 3 23.49 -8.94 -6.40
C SER A 3 22.33 -8.66 -5.46
N ASP A 4 21.12 -8.53 -6.00
CA ASP A 4 19.88 -8.36 -5.22
C ASP A 4 19.64 -9.48 -4.19
N ALA A 5 20.39 -10.58 -4.27
CA ALA A 5 20.38 -11.70 -3.33
C ALA A 5 20.74 -11.31 -1.88
N ASP A 6 21.46 -10.20 -1.67
CA ASP A 6 21.87 -9.76 -0.32
C ASP A 6 20.86 -8.79 0.33
N LEU A 7 19.75 -8.47 -0.35
CA LEU A 7 18.77 -7.49 0.14
C LEU A 7 17.72 -8.15 1.07
N PRO A 8 17.32 -7.47 2.17
CA PRO A 8 16.29 -7.99 3.08
C PRO A 8 14.96 -8.10 2.34
N PRO A 9 14.14 -9.14 2.57
CA PRO A 9 12.89 -9.34 1.82
C PRO A 9 11.97 -8.12 1.89
N LEU A 10 11.20 -7.91 0.82
CA LEU A 10 10.18 -6.86 0.81
C LEU A 10 9.08 -7.18 1.84
N PRO A 11 8.50 -6.17 2.52
CA PRO A 11 7.34 -6.38 3.39
C PRO A 11 6.19 -6.94 2.57
N ARG A 12 5.25 -7.65 3.21
CA ARG A 12 4.06 -8.17 2.51
C ARG A 12 2.95 -7.13 2.55
N VAL A 13 2.56 -6.63 1.38
CA VAL A 13 1.30 -5.91 1.13
C VAL A 13 0.61 -6.66 0.00
N PRO A 14 -0.51 -7.34 0.26
CA PRO A 14 -1.23 -8.06 -0.78
C PRO A 14 -1.57 -7.18 -1.99
N ALA A 15 -1.46 -7.74 -3.19
CA ALA A 15 -2.06 -7.12 -4.36
C ALA A 15 -3.58 -7.19 -4.25
N GLY A 16 -4.28 -6.21 -4.80
CA GLY A 16 -5.73 -6.17 -4.77
C GLY A 16 -6.30 -4.79 -4.46
N LEU A 17 -7.58 -4.76 -4.10
CA LEU A 17 -8.33 -3.51 -3.92
C LEU A 17 -8.18 -2.98 -2.51
N TYR A 18 -7.89 -1.69 -2.41
CA TYR A 18 -7.74 -0.96 -1.16
C TYR A 18 -8.60 0.30 -1.15
N ARG A 19 -9.08 0.68 0.03
CA ARG A 19 -9.73 1.96 0.29
C ARG A 19 -8.85 2.82 1.19
N HIS A 20 -8.52 4.02 0.74
CA HIS A 20 -7.90 5.02 1.59
C HIS A 20 -8.94 5.59 2.58
N TYR A 21 -8.53 5.98 3.79
CA TYR A 21 -9.45 6.53 4.80
C TYR A 21 -10.27 7.76 4.32
N LYS A 22 -9.78 8.49 3.30
CA LYS A 22 -10.52 9.59 2.64
C LYS A 22 -11.54 9.12 1.60
N GLY A 23 -11.77 7.81 1.46
CA GLY A 23 -12.76 7.22 0.57
C GLY A 23 -12.24 6.77 -0.80
N GLY A 24 -11.10 7.27 -1.26
CA GLY A 24 -10.52 6.92 -2.56
C GLY A 24 -10.22 5.41 -2.69
N LEU A 25 -10.57 4.85 -3.85
CA LEU A 25 -10.30 3.45 -4.21
C LEU A 25 -9.02 3.32 -5.02
N TYR A 26 -8.26 2.27 -4.70
CA TYR A 26 -6.96 1.99 -5.29
C TYR A 26 -6.78 0.50 -5.51
N GLU A 27 -5.92 0.15 -6.46
CA GLU A 27 -5.44 -1.21 -6.69
C GLU A 27 -3.94 -1.27 -6.38
N VAL A 28 -3.53 -2.10 -5.43
CA VAL A 28 -2.13 -2.44 -5.21
C VAL A 28 -1.72 -3.47 -6.25
N LEU A 29 -0.64 -3.17 -6.97
CA LEU A 29 -0.12 -4.03 -8.03
C LEU A 29 1.05 -4.88 -7.52
N ASP A 30 2.00 -4.24 -6.86
CA ASP A 30 3.22 -4.90 -6.36
C ASP A 30 3.96 -4.01 -5.35
N ILE A 31 5.09 -4.50 -4.86
CA ILE A 31 6.06 -3.75 -4.05
C ILE A 31 7.39 -3.71 -4.80
N ALA A 32 7.97 -2.52 -4.90
CA ALA A 32 9.27 -2.29 -5.50
C ALA A 32 10.29 -1.81 -4.45
N ARG A 33 11.58 -1.80 -4.80
CA ARG A 33 12.60 -1.06 -4.06
C ARG A 33 12.86 0.27 -4.73
N HIS A 34 13.01 1.31 -3.92
CA HIS A 34 13.59 2.56 -4.36
C HIS A 34 15.08 2.34 -4.71
N SER A 35 15.53 2.69 -5.92
CA SER A 35 16.90 2.39 -6.38
C SER A 35 17.98 2.99 -5.50
N GLU A 36 17.79 4.24 -5.07
CA GLU A 36 18.82 4.97 -4.32
C GLU A 36 18.88 4.63 -2.83
N THR A 37 17.77 4.20 -2.23
CA THR A 37 17.63 4.06 -0.77
C THR A 37 17.31 2.64 -0.36
N LEU A 38 16.98 1.77 -1.32
CA LEU A 38 16.51 0.40 -1.11
C LEU A 38 15.22 0.31 -0.26
N GLU A 39 14.56 1.44 0.00
CA GLU A 39 13.31 1.51 0.75
C GLU A 39 12.19 0.79 -0.01
N PRO A 40 11.39 -0.05 0.64
CA PRO A 40 10.24 -0.67 0.02
C PRO A 40 9.14 0.35 -0.31
N LEU A 41 8.65 0.30 -1.55
CA LEU A 41 7.59 1.15 -2.06
C LEU A 41 6.41 0.30 -2.55
N VAL A 42 5.19 0.62 -2.12
CA VAL A 42 3.97 0.05 -2.69
C VAL A 42 3.71 0.74 -4.04
N VAL A 43 3.56 -0.05 -5.10
CA VAL A 43 3.15 0.38 -6.43
C VAL A 43 1.64 0.18 -6.56
N TYR A 44 0.89 1.25 -6.78
CA TYR A 44 -0.56 1.19 -6.77
C TYR A 44 -1.20 2.18 -7.74
N ARG A 45 -2.41 1.86 -8.20
CA ARG A 45 -3.18 2.64 -9.17
C ARG A 45 -4.39 3.28 -8.51
N ALA A 46 -4.63 4.56 -8.78
CA ALA A 46 -5.91 5.19 -8.43
C ALA A 46 -7.02 4.61 -9.31
N LEU A 47 -8.17 4.27 -8.74
CA LEU A 47 -9.34 3.79 -9.49
C LEU A 47 -10.34 4.92 -9.79
N TYR A 48 -9.82 6.14 -9.89
CA TYR A 48 -10.58 7.36 -10.18
C TYR A 48 -9.72 8.33 -10.99
N GLY A 49 -10.38 9.33 -11.58
CA GLY A 49 -9.71 10.34 -12.40
C GLY A 49 -8.97 9.71 -13.58
N ALA A 50 -7.71 10.10 -13.80
CA ALA A 50 -6.89 9.59 -14.90
C ALA A 50 -6.29 8.18 -14.65
N HIS A 51 -6.70 7.49 -13.58
CA HIS A 51 -6.17 6.17 -13.21
C HIS A 51 -4.64 6.11 -13.09
N GLY A 52 -4.06 7.17 -12.51
CA GLY A 52 -2.62 7.34 -12.37
C GLY A 52 -1.96 6.25 -11.54
N LEU A 53 -0.71 5.95 -11.88
CA LEU A 53 0.15 5.00 -11.16
C LEU A 53 1.04 5.77 -10.18
N TRP A 54 1.10 5.28 -8.95
CA TRP A 54 1.78 5.93 -7.83
C TRP A 54 2.68 4.95 -7.10
N VAL A 55 3.68 5.51 -6.42
CA VAL A 55 4.50 4.79 -5.45
C VAL A 55 4.45 5.50 -4.10
N ARG A 56 4.51 4.74 -3.02
CA ARG A 56 4.54 5.27 -1.65
C ARG A 56 5.37 4.36 -0.76
N PRO A 57 6.16 4.87 0.21
CA PRO A 57 6.79 4.03 1.23
C PRO A 57 5.83 3.02 1.84
N ALA A 58 6.23 1.76 1.88
CA ALA A 58 5.39 0.68 2.39
C ALA A 58 4.96 0.94 3.84
N ALA A 59 5.88 1.43 4.68
CA ALA A 59 5.59 1.81 6.05
C ALA A 59 4.52 2.91 6.16
N MET A 60 4.50 3.87 5.24
CA MET A 60 3.47 4.91 5.20
C MET A 60 2.15 4.41 4.61
N PHE A 61 2.18 3.38 3.76
CA PHE A 61 0.98 2.78 3.17
C PHE A 61 0.24 1.93 4.22
N THR A 62 0.95 1.10 4.98
CA THR A 62 0.40 0.20 6.01
C THR A 62 0.18 0.88 7.37
N GLU A 63 0.48 2.17 7.45
CA GLU A 63 0.37 2.95 8.68
C GLU A 63 -1.06 2.98 9.23
N THR A 64 -1.19 2.91 10.56
CA THR A 64 -2.43 3.28 11.27
C THR A 64 -2.40 4.75 11.66
N VAL A 65 -3.39 5.51 11.22
CA VAL A 65 -3.51 6.95 11.45
C VAL A 65 -4.63 7.27 12.44
N VAL A 66 -4.59 8.46 13.05
CA VAL A 66 -5.69 9.00 13.87
C VAL A 66 -6.31 10.19 13.15
N ILE A 67 -7.59 10.10 12.79
CA ILE A 67 -8.33 11.14 12.06
C ILE A 67 -9.62 11.40 12.81
N GLY A 68 -9.83 12.64 13.28
CA GLY A 68 -11.02 13.00 14.06
C GLY A 68 -11.15 12.19 15.37
N GLY A 69 -10.03 11.80 15.98
CA GLY A 69 -10.00 10.96 17.18
C GLY A 69 -10.14 9.45 16.92
N VAL A 70 -10.38 9.03 15.68
CA VAL A 70 -10.53 7.61 15.32
C VAL A 70 -9.21 7.05 14.80
N ARG A 71 -8.72 5.98 15.45
CA ARG A 71 -7.55 5.20 15.03
C ARG A 71 -7.96 4.18 13.96
N GLN A 72 -7.40 4.27 12.76
CA GLN A 72 -7.77 3.41 11.62
C GLN A 72 -6.60 3.22 10.64
N PRO A 73 -6.56 2.13 9.85
CA PRO A 73 -5.58 1.98 8.77
C PRO A 73 -5.65 3.15 7.78
N ARG A 74 -4.51 3.59 7.26
CA ARG A 74 -4.47 4.59 6.19
C ARG A 74 -5.13 4.06 4.93
N PHE A 75 -4.82 2.80 4.59
CA PHE A 75 -5.43 2.02 3.52
C PHE A 75 -5.93 0.70 4.12
N THR A 76 -7.16 0.35 3.83
CA THR A 76 -7.79 -0.91 4.24
C THR A 76 -8.00 -1.78 3.01
N ALA A 77 -7.58 -3.05 3.05
CA ALA A 77 -7.86 -3.99 1.97
C ALA A 77 -9.37 -4.28 1.92
N LEU A 78 -9.96 -4.36 0.74
CA LEU A 78 -11.38 -4.65 0.60
C LEU A 78 -11.71 -6.12 0.89
N GLU A 79 -10.73 -7.03 0.76
CA GLU A 79 -10.89 -8.42 1.18
C GLU A 79 -11.18 -8.53 2.69
N ASP A 80 -10.45 -7.77 3.51
CA ASP A 80 -10.64 -7.72 4.98
C ASP A 80 -12.04 -7.22 5.37
N LEU A 81 -12.64 -6.33 4.56
CA LEU A 81 -13.98 -5.81 4.81
C LEU A 81 -15.09 -6.82 4.47
N ASN A 82 -14.83 -7.71 3.51
CA ASN A 82 -15.78 -8.74 3.10
C ASN A 82 -15.82 -9.89 4.12
N GLU A 83 -14.71 -10.22 4.76
CA GLU A 83 -14.66 -11.24 5.83
C GLU A 83 -15.34 -10.78 7.13
N ASN A 84 -15.43 -9.47 7.35
CA ASN A 84 -16.13 -8.88 8.50
C ASN A 84 -17.66 -8.72 8.31
N SER A 85 -18.22 -9.27 7.23
CA SER A 85 -19.65 -9.23 6.90
C SER A 85 -20.38 -10.57 7.11
N LEU A 86 -19.80 -11.49 7.89
CA LEU A 86 -20.41 -12.74 8.37
C LEU A 86 -20.70 -12.69 9.88
#